data_AF-A0AA35SG52-F1
#
_entry.id   AF-A0AA35SG52-F1
#
_cell.length_a   1.000
_cell.length_b   1.000
_cell.length_c   1.000
_cell.angle_alpha   90.00
_cell.angle_beta   90.00
_cell.angle_gamma   90.00
#
_symmetry.space_group_name_H-M   'P 1'
#
loop_
_entity.id
_entity.type
_entity.pdbx_description
1 polymer ?
#
loop_
_entity_poly.entity_id
_entity_poly.type
_entity_poly.pdbx_seq_one_letter_code
_entity_poly.pdbx_strand_id
1 'polypeptide(L)'
;MDYKLKWSESQTELQQQLKAAKKEVREAQLAKEKAEDEYRELADAVEMATLDKEMAEERCESLQTEAEALKEKIEELTIDLEIIKQEISDSGLEGVASSAEVKQLEQQNSRLKEALMRLRDLTAQDKLEHQRVVKDLEKAHSDLKAALETRDKMQAELKESDALVDELKEQVDAALGAEEMVETLTNKNLDLEEKLEELTDTVTDLEALRDLSEEQEELRGEVEHDLREEVDMTLNRVRQMEMKLDASQETIVDQQQTIEKFRELVRGMQGEIGELRAKGEQRAAEDTVPQAQAMMSLQTQLKSSAMKQTSRTVEFELRKLEAQQALQQVDLLKTFMPNSFLVSGGDYDAIQVLMLLPRIVFKADLVTDQLKQQFKMDEALGSLSKLQAGPQVDQLVFASSLIYKLSILQLLVAKAQKVLDTCEVQLYRQMGGLRDDLMVHERALDVLIELMKKEQLDEGVPLHGIEKGISHFEHLLQSRLVEVNPDPSPRQLGDVVRVMISGADFLTLDMLRLRLLAPVSTHHCS
;
A
#
# COMPACT_ATOMS: atom_id res chain seq x y z
N MET A 1 33.10 -2.84 4.08
CA MET A 1 33.61 -2.15 5.29
C MET A 1 33.05 -0.75 5.40
N ASP A 2 32.89 -0.03 4.29
CA ASP A 2 32.42 1.36 4.26
C ASP A 2 31.06 1.64 4.90
N TYR A 3 30.10 0.71 4.83
CA TYR A 3 28.79 0.89 5.48
C TYR A 3 28.84 0.81 7.01
N LYS A 4 29.73 -0.02 7.59
CA LYS A 4 29.93 -0.08 9.04
C LYS A 4 30.65 1.17 9.56
N LEU A 5 31.58 1.71 8.77
CA LEU A 5 32.24 2.98 9.07
C LEU A 5 31.26 4.15 9.04
N LYS A 6 30.46 4.29 7.97
CA LYS A 6 29.44 5.35 7.87
C LYS A 6 28.37 5.27 8.96
N TRP A 7 27.94 4.06 9.32
CA TRP A 7 26.99 3.87 10.42
C TRP A 7 27.60 4.21 11.78
N SER A 8 28.86 3.83 12.03
CA SER A 8 29.59 4.21 13.24
C SER A 8 29.82 5.72 13.31
N GLU A 9 30.15 6.38 12.20
CA GLU A 9 30.35 7.83 12.11
C GLU A 9 29.03 8.56 12.40
N SER A 10 27.92 8.15 11.77
CA SER A 10 26.59 8.71 12.04
C SER A 10 26.17 8.50 13.50
N GLN A 11 26.45 7.33 14.09
CA GLN A 11 26.17 7.07 15.49
C GLN A 11 27.01 7.96 16.42
N THR A 12 28.26 8.23 16.08
CA THR A 12 29.11 9.16 16.85
C THR A 12 28.67 10.62 16.71
N GLU A 13 28.24 11.05 15.52
CA GLU A 13 27.68 12.39 15.30
C GLU A 13 26.38 12.58 16.08
N LEU A 14 25.47 11.61 16.05
CA LEU A 14 24.25 11.62 16.86
C LEU A 14 24.55 11.68 18.36
N GLN A 15 25.56 10.93 18.84
CA GLN A 15 25.98 11.02 20.24
C GLN A 15 26.60 12.38 20.59
N GLN A 16 27.32 13.01 19.67
CA GLN A 16 27.89 14.36 19.88
C GLN A 16 26.79 15.42 19.90
N GLN A 17 25.84 15.38 18.98
CA GLN A 17 24.69 16.30 18.94
C GLN A 17 23.83 16.15 20.21
N LEU A 18 23.58 14.92 20.66
CA LEU A 18 22.83 14.66 21.89
C LEU A 18 23.58 15.16 23.14
N LYS A 19 24.92 15.11 23.15
CA LYS A 19 25.75 15.66 24.23
C LYS A 19 25.78 17.20 24.19
N ALA A 20 25.80 17.81 23.00
CA ALA A 20 25.74 19.26 22.82
C ALA A 20 24.38 19.81 23.28
N ALA A 21 23.28 19.22 22.84
CA ALA A 21 21.93 19.61 23.25
C ALA A 21 21.73 19.47 24.77
N LYS A 22 22.22 18.38 25.39
CA LYS A 22 22.19 18.23 26.86
C LYS A 22 23.03 19.28 27.59
N LYS A 23 24.09 19.79 26.98
CA LYS A 23 24.92 20.85 27.55
C LYS A 23 24.21 22.20 27.46
N GLU A 24 23.61 22.52 26.31
CA GLU A 24 22.83 23.74 26.12
C GLU A 24 21.62 23.81 27.05
N VAL A 25 20.89 22.70 27.24
CA VAL A 25 19.78 22.64 28.20
C VAL A 25 20.25 22.92 29.63
N ARG A 26 21.41 22.38 30.04
CA ARG A 26 21.98 22.67 31.36
C ARG A 26 22.43 24.11 31.51
N GLU A 27 23.05 24.69 30.48
CA GLU A 27 23.47 26.09 30.50
C GLU A 27 22.26 27.03 30.56
N ALA A 28 21.17 26.71 29.84
CA ALA A 28 19.91 27.44 29.90
C ALA A 28 19.23 27.31 31.28
N GLN A 29 19.26 26.12 31.89
CA GLN A 29 18.74 25.92 33.26
C GLN A 29 19.51 26.74 34.29
N LEU A 30 20.85 26.73 34.22
CA LEU A 30 21.69 27.53 35.12
C LEU A 30 21.51 29.04 34.92
N ALA A 31 21.28 29.49 33.67
CA ALA A 31 20.98 30.89 33.39
C ALA A 31 19.62 31.30 33.96
N LYS A 32 18.62 30.41 33.86
CA LYS A 32 17.30 30.61 34.46
C LYS A 32 17.38 30.68 35.99
N GLU A 33 18.07 29.74 36.64
CA GLU A 33 18.25 29.74 38.10
C GLU A 33 18.89 31.04 38.59
N LYS A 34 19.93 31.53 37.89
CA LYS A 34 20.54 32.83 38.23
C LYS A 34 19.60 34.01 38.08
N ALA A 35 18.81 34.04 37.00
CA ALA A 35 17.82 35.11 36.79
C ALA A 35 16.71 35.06 37.85
N GLU A 36 16.30 33.87 38.29
CA GLU A 36 15.34 33.70 39.38
C GLU A 36 15.89 34.19 40.72
N ASP A 37 17.17 33.91 41.01
CA ASP A 37 17.82 34.39 42.23
C ASP A 37 18.01 35.92 42.21
N GLU A 38 18.44 36.51 41.08
CA GLU A 38 18.51 37.97 40.90
C GLU A 38 17.13 38.63 41.05
N TYR A 39 16.06 37.98 40.56
CA TYR A 39 14.70 38.47 40.72
C TYR A 39 14.24 38.44 42.18
N ARG A 40 14.59 37.39 42.93
CA ARG A 40 14.30 37.31 44.38
C ARG A 40 15.04 38.41 45.14
N GLU A 41 16.32 38.62 44.87
CA GLU A 41 17.10 39.70 45.51
C GLU A 41 16.51 41.09 45.21
N LEU A 42 16.04 41.32 43.98
CA LEU A 42 15.39 42.57 43.60
C LEU A 42 14.02 42.73 44.28
N ALA A 43 13.24 41.66 44.40
CA ALA A 43 11.96 41.67 45.08
C ALA A 43 12.14 42.02 46.57
N ASP A 44 13.08 41.37 47.26
CA ASP A 44 13.42 41.66 48.66
C ASP A 44 13.89 43.12 48.83
N ALA A 45 14.69 43.64 47.88
CA ALA A 45 15.13 45.03 47.91
C ALA A 45 13.97 46.02 47.73
N VAL A 46 12.99 45.70 46.89
CA VAL A 46 11.77 46.51 46.73
C VAL A 46 10.94 46.47 48.00
N GLU A 47 10.74 45.29 48.61
CA GLU A 47 9.99 45.16 49.88
C GLU A 47 10.63 45.99 51.00
N MET A 48 11.95 45.92 51.14
CA MET A 48 12.69 46.73 52.11
C MET A 48 12.57 48.23 51.83
N ALA A 49 12.64 48.64 50.57
CA ALA A 49 12.47 50.05 50.19
C ALA A 49 11.03 50.55 50.43
N THR A 50 10.03 49.69 50.24
CA THR A 50 8.64 50.04 50.54
C THR A 50 8.41 50.19 52.04
N LEU A 51 8.98 49.30 52.87
CA LEU A 51 8.92 49.41 54.32
C LEU A 51 9.59 50.69 54.84
N ASP A 52 10.78 51.01 54.34
CA ASP A 52 11.48 52.25 54.73
C ASP A 52 10.69 53.50 54.36
N LYS A 53 9.99 53.48 53.21
CA LYS A 53 9.10 54.55 52.77
C LYS A 53 7.89 54.68 53.71
N GLU A 54 7.20 53.58 54.01
CA GLU A 54 6.02 53.58 54.90
C GLU A 54 6.39 54.08 56.31
N MET A 55 7.54 53.63 56.84
CA MET A 55 8.06 54.09 58.13
C MET A 55 8.42 55.58 58.13
N ALA A 56 8.87 56.12 56.99
CA ALA A 56 9.14 57.54 56.84
C ALA A 56 7.85 58.37 56.74
N GLU A 57 6.83 57.85 56.04
CA GLU A 57 5.51 58.48 55.92
C GLU A 57 4.81 58.54 57.29
N GLU A 58 4.79 57.45 58.07
CA GLU A 58 4.20 57.42 59.41
C GLU A 58 4.88 58.43 60.36
N ARG A 59 6.22 58.52 60.30
CA ARG A 59 6.98 59.54 61.06
C ARG A 59 6.63 60.96 60.63
N CYS A 60 6.45 61.20 59.34
CA CYS A 60 6.07 62.51 58.81
C CYS A 60 4.67 62.90 59.29
N GLU A 61 3.71 61.99 59.20
CA GLU A 61 2.33 62.19 59.68
C GLU A 61 2.31 62.46 61.18
N SER A 62 3.04 61.68 61.99
CA SER A 62 3.16 61.91 63.44
C SER A 62 3.68 63.31 63.74
N LEU A 63 4.78 63.73 63.10
CA LEU A 63 5.34 65.07 63.30
C LEU A 63 4.40 66.18 62.84
N GLN A 64 3.61 65.94 61.79
CA GLN A 64 2.62 66.89 61.31
C GLN A 64 1.48 67.08 62.34
N THR A 65 0.97 66.00 62.92
CA THR A 65 -0.05 66.08 63.98
C THR A 65 0.46 66.81 65.22
N GLU A 66 1.71 66.58 65.63
CA GLU A 66 2.34 67.32 66.73
C GLU A 66 2.48 68.81 66.41
N ALA A 67 2.85 69.15 65.18
CA ALA A 67 2.95 70.54 64.74
C ALA A 67 1.60 71.26 64.72
N GLU A 68 0.52 70.57 64.33
CA GLU A 68 -0.85 71.10 64.36
C GLU A 68 -1.32 71.33 65.81
N ALA A 69 -1.11 70.37 66.71
CA ALA A 69 -1.44 70.51 68.13
C ALA A 69 -0.70 71.69 68.81
N LEU A 70 0.57 71.91 68.44
CA LEU A 70 1.33 73.07 68.93
C LEU A 70 0.80 74.41 68.38
N LYS A 71 0.29 74.44 67.14
CA LYS A 71 -0.34 75.65 66.56
C LYS A 71 -1.64 76.00 67.27
N GLU A 72 -2.51 75.01 67.49
CA GLU A 72 -3.76 75.21 68.24
C GLU A 72 -3.51 75.83 69.62
N LYS A 73 -2.49 75.32 70.33
CA LYS A 73 -2.11 75.83 71.65
C LYS A 73 -1.57 77.27 71.62
N ILE A 74 -0.92 77.68 70.53
CA ILE A 74 -0.49 79.06 70.33
C ILE A 74 -1.70 79.97 70.09
N GLU A 75 -2.68 79.50 69.30
CA GLU A 75 -3.92 80.25 69.03
C GLU A 75 -4.73 80.48 70.31
N GLU A 76 -4.88 79.46 71.16
CA GLU A 76 -5.54 79.58 72.47
C GLU A 76 -4.89 80.64 73.36
N LEU A 77 -3.57 80.58 73.53
CA LEU A 77 -2.82 81.56 74.33
C LEU A 77 -2.90 82.98 73.76
N THR A 78 -3.08 83.12 72.44
CA THR A 78 -3.23 84.43 71.79
C THR A 78 -4.59 85.05 72.12
N ILE A 79 -5.65 84.25 72.13
CA ILE A 79 -7.01 84.69 72.48
C ILE A 79 -7.07 85.13 73.95
N ASP A 80 -6.45 84.38 74.86
CA ASP A 80 -6.41 84.72 76.29
C ASP A 80 -5.76 86.10 76.55
N LEU A 81 -4.70 86.44 75.79
CA LEU A 81 -4.05 87.75 75.87
C LEU A 81 -4.93 88.90 75.35
N GLU A 82 -5.79 88.64 74.37
CA GLU A 82 -6.73 89.64 73.84
C GLU A 82 -7.86 89.95 74.82
N ILE A 83 -8.38 88.93 75.52
CA ILE A 83 -9.43 89.10 76.53
C ILE A 83 -8.94 89.97 77.69
N ILE A 84 -7.73 89.71 78.21
CA ILE A 84 -7.16 90.50 79.32
C ILE A 84 -6.96 91.97 78.93
N LYS A 85 -6.60 92.26 77.66
CA LYS A 85 -6.45 93.64 77.19
C LYS A 85 -7.79 94.39 77.13
N GLN A 86 -8.87 93.72 76.75
CA GLN A 86 -10.20 94.32 76.69
C GLN A 86 -10.77 94.57 78.10
N GLU A 87 -10.51 93.70 79.07
CA GLU A 87 -10.98 93.90 80.45
C GLU A 87 -10.31 95.12 81.14
N ILE A 88 -9.11 95.51 80.73
CA ILE A 88 -8.41 96.69 81.25
C ILE A 88 -8.96 98.00 80.65
N SER A 89 -9.55 97.98 79.44
CA SER A 89 -10.00 99.23 78.77
C SER A 89 -11.35 99.76 79.25
N ASP A 90 -12.20 98.94 79.85
CA ASP A 90 -13.63 99.26 80.05
C ASP A 90 -14.02 99.78 81.45
N SER A 91 -13.06 100.13 82.32
CA SER A 91 -13.33 100.64 83.68
C SER A 91 -12.83 102.08 83.92
N GLY A 92 -13.67 103.10 83.67
CA GLY A 92 -13.29 104.50 83.97
C GLY A 92 -14.28 105.66 83.70
N LEU A 93 -15.43 105.67 84.39
CA LEU A 93 -16.21 106.78 85.03
C LEU A 93 -16.41 108.21 84.43
N GLU A 94 -17.64 108.70 84.69
CA GLU A 94 -18.38 109.91 84.25
C GLU A 94 -18.16 111.24 85.03
N GLY A 95 -18.58 112.37 84.40
CA GLY A 95 -19.41 113.45 85.00
C GLY A 95 -18.81 114.87 85.12
N VAL A 96 -19.48 116.06 85.01
CA VAL A 96 -20.83 116.61 84.67
C VAL A 96 -20.72 118.17 84.55
N ALA A 97 -21.63 118.85 83.82
CA ALA A 97 -22.17 120.24 83.91
C ALA A 97 -21.61 121.27 82.89
N SER A 98 -22.37 122.15 82.19
CA SER A 98 -23.77 122.60 82.26
C SER A 98 -24.16 123.34 80.96
N SER A 99 -25.46 123.43 80.65
CA SER A 99 -26.18 124.34 79.71
C SER A 99 -25.75 124.42 78.23
N ALA A 100 -24.45 124.34 77.89
CA ALA A 100 -23.98 123.92 76.58
C ALA A 100 -24.32 122.44 76.37
N GLU A 101 -24.33 121.65 77.44
CA GLU A 101 -24.73 120.24 77.46
C GLU A 101 -26.17 120.03 77.01
N VAL A 102 -27.15 120.92 77.27
CA VAL A 102 -28.53 120.68 76.80
C VAL A 102 -28.63 120.85 75.28
N LYS A 103 -27.96 121.84 74.69
CA LYS A 103 -27.86 121.96 73.23
C LYS A 103 -26.94 120.92 72.62
N GLN A 104 -25.86 120.53 73.30
CA GLN A 104 -25.05 119.38 72.92
C GLN A 104 -25.87 118.10 73.01
N LEU A 105 -26.77 117.93 73.98
CA LEU A 105 -27.64 116.77 74.17
C LEU A 105 -28.81 116.76 73.20
N GLU A 106 -29.34 117.91 72.77
CA GLU A 106 -30.32 118.02 71.69
C GLU A 106 -29.68 117.76 70.33
N GLN A 107 -28.46 118.28 70.10
CA GLN A 107 -27.67 118.04 68.90
C GLN A 107 -27.07 116.62 68.88
N GLN A 108 -26.78 116.05 70.04
CA GLN A 108 -26.43 114.64 70.23
C GLN A 108 -27.70 113.80 70.05
N ASN A 109 -28.87 114.20 70.52
CA ASN A 109 -30.13 113.49 70.26
C ASN A 109 -30.53 113.54 68.79
N SER A 110 -30.31 114.66 68.07
CA SER A 110 -30.56 114.73 66.64
C SER A 110 -29.54 113.90 65.86
N ARG A 111 -28.25 113.95 66.24
CA ARG A 111 -27.21 113.05 65.71
C ARG A 111 -27.48 111.59 66.03
N LEU A 112 -28.02 111.28 67.21
CA LEU A 112 -28.41 109.92 67.63
C LEU A 112 -29.65 109.47 66.87
N LYS A 113 -30.62 110.35 66.60
CA LYS A 113 -31.78 110.04 65.73
C LYS A 113 -31.36 109.81 64.29
N GLU A 114 -30.46 110.63 63.75
CA GLU A 114 -29.87 110.40 62.43
C GLU A 114 -29.00 109.14 62.40
N ALA A 115 -28.22 108.88 63.45
CA ALA A 115 -27.43 107.65 63.59
C ALA A 115 -28.35 106.44 63.72
N LEU A 116 -29.48 106.55 64.42
CA LEU A 116 -30.51 105.52 64.52
C LEU A 116 -31.25 105.30 63.21
N MET A 117 -31.53 106.36 62.43
CA MET A 117 -32.09 106.22 61.09
C MET A 117 -31.09 105.59 60.13
N ARG A 118 -29.81 106.01 60.16
CA ARG A 118 -28.74 105.37 59.38
C ARG A 118 -28.52 103.93 59.81
N LEU A 119 -28.55 103.63 61.11
CA LEU A 119 -28.50 102.26 61.64
C LEU A 119 -29.70 101.46 61.18
N ARG A 120 -30.92 102.01 61.20
CA ARG A 120 -32.12 101.34 60.69
C ARG A 120 -31.99 101.05 59.21
N ASP A 121 -31.54 102.01 58.42
CA ASP A 121 -31.41 101.87 56.96
C ASP A 121 -30.27 100.90 56.60
N LEU A 122 -29.13 100.95 57.30
CA LEU A 122 -28.06 99.96 57.21
C LEU A 122 -28.56 98.57 57.63
N THR A 123 -29.26 98.45 58.76
CA THR A 123 -29.83 97.18 59.23
C THR A 123 -30.87 96.64 58.25
N ALA A 124 -31.66 97.51 57.61
CA ALA A 124 -32.62 97.10 56.58
C ALA A 124 -31.93 96.65 55.29
N GLN A 125 -30.85 97.34 54.90
CA GLN A 125 -30.01 96.95 53.77
C GLN A 125 -29.29 95.62 54.04
N ASP A 126 -28.62 95.49 55.18
CA ASP A 126 -27.96 94.26 55.63
C ASP A 126 -28.96 93.10 55.68
N LYS A 127 -30.18 93.35 56.17
CA LYS A 127 -31.24 92.33 56.17
C LYS A 127 -31.64 91.89 54.76
N LEU A 128 -31.72 92.82 53.79
CA LEU A 128 -32.01 92.49 52.40
C LEU A 128 -30.84 91.75 51.74
N GLU A 129 -29.60 92.16 52.00
CA GLU A 129 -28.39 91.49 51.52
C GLU A 129 -28.26 90.08 52.10
N HIS A 130 -28.45 89.93 53.42
CA HIS A 130 -28.53 88.62 54.07
C HIS A 130 -29.65 87.76 53.47
N GLN A 131 -30.84 88.31 53.19
CA GLN A 131 -31.90 87.54 52.54
C GLN A 131 -31.54 87.10 51.12
N ARG A 132 -30.77 87.90 50.37
CA ARG A 132 -30.27 87.51 49.04
C ARG A 132 -29.23 86.41 49.15
N VAL A 133 -28.24 86.57 50.03
CA VAL A 133 -27.19 85.58 50.30
C VAL A 133 -27.80 84.26 50.76
N VAL A 134 -28.80 84.29 51.66
CA VAL A 134 -29.52 83.08 52.09
C VAL A 134 -30.19 82.38 50.91
N LYS A 135 -30.86 83.11 50.02
CA LYS A 135 -31.49 82.50 48.83
C LYS A 135 -30.48 81.92 47.85
N ASP A 136 -29.34 82.58 47.66
CA ASP A 136 -28.29 82.10 46.77
C ASP A 136 -27.57 80.89 47.39
N LEU A 137 -27.38 80.86 48.70
CA LEU A 137 -26.91 79.68 49.45
C LEU A 137 -27.91 78.53 49.38
N GLU A 138 -29.21 78.77 49.50
CA GLU A 138 -30.26 77.75 49.36
C GLU A 138 -30.25 77.12 47.96
N LYS A 139 -30.08 77.94 46.90
CA LYS A 139 -29.94 77.45 45.51
C LYS A 139 -28.64 76.67 45.30
N ALA A 140 -27.51 77.20 45.75
CA ALA A 140 -26.23 76.50 45.65
C ALA A 140 -26.27 75.17 46.42
N HIS A 141 -26.99 75.12 47.56
CA HIS A 141 -27.20 73.90 48.30
C HIS A 141 -28.08 72.89 47.54
N SER A 142 -29.17 73.34 46.89
CA SER A 142 -30.00 72.46 46.07
C SER A 142 -29.25 71.90 44.85
N ASP A 143 -28.45 72.73 44.18
CA ASP A 143 -27.67 72.34 43.02
C ASP A 143 -26.54 71.38 43.42
N LEU A 144 -25.87 71.65 44.54
CA LEU A 144 -24.87 70.74 45.11
C LEU A 144 -25.50 69.38 45.47
N LYS A 145 -26.71 69.39 46.04
CA LYS A 145 -27.43 68.14 46.35
C LYS A 145 -27.76 67.36 45.08
N ALA A 146 -28.28 68.03 44.04
CA ALA A 146 -28.57 67.39 42.76
C ALA A 146 -27.30 66.82 42.10
N ALA A 147 -26.18 67.55 42.16
CA ALA A 147 -24.89 67.08 41.63
C ALA A 147 -24.31 65.89 42.42
N LEU A 148 -24.52 65.84 43.75
CA LEU A 148 -24.15 64.68 44.56
C LEU A 148 -25.01 63.46 44.21
N GLU A 149 -26.32 63.63 44.03
CA GLU A 149 -27.21 62.54 43.62
C GLU A 149 -26.87 61.98 42.22
N THR A 150 -26.47 62.83 41.27
CA THR A 150 -26.04 62.35 39.93
C THR A 150 -24.68 61.70 39.99
N ARG A 151 -23.73 62.22 40.78
CA ARG A 151 -22.44 61.57 41.03
C ARG A 151 -22.65 60.18 41.60
N ASP A 152 -23.51 60.03 42.60
CA ASP A 152 -23.76 58.74 43.26
C ASP A 152 -24.37 57.72 42.30
N LYS A 153 -25.27 58.15 41.41
CA LYS A 153 -25.82 57.30 40.34
C LYS A 153 -24.74 56.86 39.35
N MET A 154 -23.94 57.81 38.84
CA MET A 154 -22.85 57.49 37.90
C MET A 154 -21.80 56.58 38.55
N GLN A 155 -21.52 56.77 39.84
CA GLN A 155 -20.60 55.91 40.58
C GLN A 155 -21.18 54.50 40.80
N ALA A 156 -22.49 54.36 40.96
CA ALA A 156 -23.14 53.05 41.03
C ALA A 156 -23.11 52.34 39.67
N GLU A 157 -23.45 53.05 38.59
CA GLU A 157 -23.38 52.51 37.21
C GLU A 157 -21.95 52.13 36.82
N LEU A 158 -20.95 52.92 37.22
CA LEU A 158 -19.55 52.60 36.99
C LEU A 158 -19.14 51.31 37.72
N LYS A 159 -19.52 51.16 38.99
CA LYS A 159 -19.24 49.93 39.76
C LYS A 159 -19.94 48.70 39.16
N GLU A 160 -21.16 48.85 38.67
CA GLU A 160 -21.87 47.75 37.99
C GLU A 160 -21.20 47.38 36.69
N SER A 161 -20.78 48.36 35.89
CA SER A 161 -20.00 48.13 34.67
C SER A 161 -18.64 47.49 34.95
N ASP A 162 -17.93 47.91 36.00
CA ASP A 162 -16.64 47.33 36.39
C ASP A 162 -16.83 45.86 36.81
N ALA A 163 -17.88 45.56 37.59
CA ALA A 163 -18.22 44.18 37.96
C ALA A 163 -18.56 43.32 36.74
N LEU A 164 -19.32 43.85 35.78
CA LEU A 164 -19.60 43.15 34.52
C LEU A 164 -18.34 42.91 33.69
N VAL A 165 -17.42 43.87 33.66
CA VAL A 165 -16.13 43.73 32.97
C VAL A 165 -15.31 42.63 33.61
N ASP A 166 -15.28 42.53 34.94
CA ASP A 166 -14.54 41.48 35.64
C ASP A 166 -15.18 40.09 35.42
N GLU A 167 -16.51 39.98 35.44
CA GLU A 167 -17.19 38.72 35.09
C GLU A 167 -16.91 38.29 33.65
N LEU A 168 -16.91 39.23 32.69
CA LEU A 168 -16.57 38.93 31.31
C LEU A 168 -15.10 38.52 31.14
N LYS A 169 -14.17 39.10 31.92
CA LYS A 169 -12.77 38.66 31.92
C LYS A 169 -12.64 37.23 32.44
N GLU A 170 -13.31 36.90 33.54
CA GLU A 170 -13.31 35.53 34.08
C GLU A 170 -13.87 34.52 33.06
N GLN A 171 -14.93 34.88 32.33
CA GLN A 171 -15.47 34.05 31.26
C GLN A 171 -14.49 33.87 30.09
N VAL A 172 -13.75 34.92 29.72
CA VAL A 172 -12.71 34.85 28.68
C VAL A 172 -11.56 33.98 29.15
N ASP A 173 -11.08 34.12 30.39
CA ASP A 173 -10.00 33.30 30.94
C ASP A 173 -10.41 31.82 31.02
N ALA A 174 -11.66 31.53 31.42
CA ALA A 174 -12.19 30.17 31.41
C ALA A 174 -12.30 29.59 29.98
N ALA A 175 -12.69 30.41 29.00
CA ALA A 175 -12.75 30.00 27.60
C ALA A 175 -11.35 29.73 27.03
N LEU A 176 -10.36 30.57 27.32
CA LEU A 176 -8.96 30.37 26.93
C LEU A 176 -8.37 29.10 27.54
N GLY A 177 -8.63 28.83 28.82
CA GLY A 177 -8.18 27.59 29.47
C GLY A 177 -8.83 26.33 28.89
N ALA A 178 -10.10 26.43 28.47
CA ALA A 178 -10.77 25.34 27.76
C ALA A 178 -10.20 25.13 26.35
N GLU A 179 -9.83 26.20 25.64
CA GLU A 179 -9.19 26.13 24.32
C GLU A 179 -7.82 25.43 24.41
N GLU A 180 -6.97 25.80 25.37
CA GLU A 180 -5.67 25.13 25.59
C GLU A 180 -5.85 23.63 25.92
N MET A 181 -6.86 23.27 26.71
CA MET A 181 -7.17 21.87 26.99
C MET A 181 -7.63 21.12 25.74
N VAL A 182 -8.47 21.75 24.91
CA VAL A 182 -8.93 21.17 23.65
C VAL A 182 -7.77 21.01 22.67
N GLU A 183 -6.88 21.99 22.56
CA GLU A 183 -5.69 21.91 21.71
C GLU A 183 -4.76 20.78 22.15
N THR A 184 -4.46 20.70 23.46
CA THR A 184 -3.60 19.62 23.98
C THR A 184 -4.24 18.24 23.85
N LEU A 185 -5.56 18.11 24.01
CA LEU A 185 -6.29 16.86 23.75
C LEU A 185 -6.30 16.51 22.27
N THR A 186 -6.47 17.50 21.39
CA THR A 186 -6.47 17.29 19.93
C THR A 186 -5.11 16.83 19.45
N ASN A 187 -4.02 17.47 19.91
CA ASN A 187 -2.65 17.06 19.60
C ASN A 187 -2.38 15.63 20.10
N LYS A 188 -2.79 15.30 21.33
CA LYS A 188 -2.67 13.92 21.84
C LYS A 188 -3.50 12.92 21.06
N ASN A 189 -4.67 13.32 20.56
CA ASN A 189 -5.52 12.43 19.78
C ASN A 189 -4.89 12.16 18.41
N LEU A 190 -4.37 13.20 17.74
CA LEU A 190 -3.60 13.07 16.51
C LEU A 190 -2.38 12.16 16.69
N ASP A 191 -1.57 12.37 17.75
CA ASP A 191 -0.41 11.53 18.05
C ASP A 191 -0.80 10.05 18.30
N LEU A 192 -1.98 9.80 18.86
CA LEU A 192 -2.49 8.46 19.11
C LEU A 192 -3.06 7.83 17.85
N GLU A 193 -3.74 8.61 17.00
CA GLU A 193 -4.23 8.18 15.70
C GLU A 193 -3.08 7.79 14.78
N GLU A 194 -2.02 8.59 14.70
CA GLU A 194 -0.80 8.26 13.93
C GLU A 194 -0.16 6.96 14.43
N LYS A 195 -0.02 6.79 15.76
CA LYS A 195 0.50 5.53 16.33
C LYS A 195 -0.41 4.34 16.08
N LEU A 196 -1.72 4.55 16.07
CA LEU A 196 -2.67 3.49 15.76
C LEU A 196 -2.58 3.10 14.29
N GLU A 197 -2.42 4.06 13.39
CA GLU A 197 -2.20 3.80 11.96
C GLU A 197 -0.89 3.03 11.75
N GLU A 198 0.22 3.49 12.33
CA GLU A 198 1.50 2.78 12.28
C GLU A 198 1.41 1.35 12.82
N LEU A 199 0.77 1.16 13.98
CA LEU A 199 0.57 -0.18 14.54
C LEU A 199 -0.33 -1.04 13.67
N THR A 200 -1.37 -0.47 13.07
CA THR A 200 -2.27 -1.19 12.17
C THR A 200 -1.52 -1.64 10.92
N ASP A 201 -0.71 -0.77 10.31
CA ASP A 201 0.14 -1.11 9.17
C ASP A 201 1.11 -2.25 9.53
N THR A 202 1.79 -2.16 10.68
CA THR A 202 2.70 -3.24 11.12
C THR A 202 1.97 -4.56 11.36
N VAL A 203 0.71 -4.53 11.84
CA VAL A 203 -0.11 -5.73 11.99
C VAL A 203 -0.46 -6.31 10.62
N THR A 204 -0.85 -5.48 9.66
CA THR A 204 -1.16 -5.96 8.30
C THR A 204 0.05 -6.58 7.61
N ASP A 205 1.25 -6.00 7.79
CA ASP A 205 2.50 -6.56 7.28
C ASP A 205 2.83 -7.91 7.94
N LEU A 206 2.62 -8.02 9.26
CA LEU A 206 2.83 -9.28 10.00
C LEU A 206 1.82 -10.35 9.60
N GLU A 207 0.57 -9.99 9.35
CA GLU A 207 -0.46 -10.91 8.83
C GLU A 207 -0.09 -11.40 7.43
N ALA A 208 0.35 -10.52 6.53
CA ALA A 208 0.83 -10.90 5.20
C ALA A 208 2.06 -11.84 5.27
N LEU A 209 2.98 -11.60 6.21
CA LEU A 209 4.11 -12.51 6.46
C LEU A 209 3.66 -13.86 7.03
N ARG A 210 2.62 -13.89 7.88
CA ARG A 210 2.04 -15.14 8.40
C ARG A 210 1.42 -15.95 7.27
N ASP A 211 0.62 -15.32 6.43
CA ASP A 211 -0.06 -16.00 5.31
C ASP A 211 0.98 -16.57 4.32
N LEU A 212 2.03 -15.79 3.98
CA LEU A 212 3.13 -16.30 3.16
C LEU A 212 3.86 -17.48 3.83
N SER A 213 4.02 -17.44 5.16
CA SER A 213 4.64 -18.54 5.89
C SER A 213 3.75 -19.80 5.90
N GLU A 214 2.43 -19.65 5.95
CA GLU A 214 1.48 -20.77 5.87
C GLU A 214 1.50 -21.39 4.46
N GLU A 215 1.45 -20.59 3.41
CA GLU A 215 1.59 -21.07 2.03
C GLU A 215 2.91 -21.82 1.81
N GLN A 216 4.02 -21.30 2.36
CA GLN A 216 5.31 -21.99 2.28
C GLN A 216 5.32 -23.32 3.01
N GLU A 217 4.60 -23.44 4.12
CA GLU A 217 4.52 -24.68 4.88
C GLU A 217 3.65 -25.73 4.17
N GLU A 218 2.56 -25.29 3.54
CA GLU A 218 1.73 -26.14 2.67
C GLU A 218 2.56 -26.67 1.50
N LEU A 219 3.29 -25.80 0.79
CA LEU A 219 4.19 -26.19 -0.30
C LEU A 219 5.29 -27.15 0.18
N ARG A 220 5.86 -26.92 1.38
CA ARG A 220 6.82 -27.86 1.98
C ARG A 220 6.19 -29.22 2.25
N GLY A 221 4.95 -29.25 2.76
CA GLY A 221 4.19 -30.48 3.00
C GLY A 221 3.91 -31.25 1.70
N GLU A 222 3.51 -30.56 0.62
CA GLU A 222 3.30 -31.16 -0.69
C GLU A 222 4.59 -31.75 -1.27
N VAL A 223 5.69 -30.99 -1.26
CA VAL A 223 7.00 -31.48 -1.75
C VAL A 223 7.49 -32.67 -0.94
N GLU A 224 7.31 -32.66 0.39
CA GLU A 224 7.65 -33.81 1.22
C GLU A 224 6.80 -35.04 0.86
N HIS A 225 5.51 -34.85 0.61
CA HIS A 225 4.61 -35.91 0.19
C HIS A 225 5.04 -36.52 -1.15
N ASP A 226 5.30 -35.69 -2.17
CA ASP A 226 5.77 -36.12 -3.48
C ASP A 226 7.08 -36.92 -3.38
N LEU A 227 8.05 -36.43 -2.60
CA LEU A 227 9.32 -37.12 -2.40
C LEU A 227 9.13 -38.48 -1.69
N ARG A 228 8.19 -38.57 -0.74
CA ARG A 228 7.86 -39.85 -0.08
C ARG A 228 7.23 -40.82 -1.08
N GLU A 229 6.33 -40.37 -1.95
CA GLU A 229 5.74 -41.20 -3.00
C GLU A 229 6.80 -41.69 -4.02
N GLU A 230 7.73 -40.82 -4.43
CA GLU A 230 8.85 -41.20 -5.29
C GLU A 230 9.74 -42.27 -4.62
N VAL A 231 10.03 -42.13 -3.32
CA VAL A 231 10.77 -43.13 -2.55
C VAL A 231 10.02 -44.46 -2.54
N ASP A 232 8.71 -44.47 -2.28
CA ASP A 232 7.91 -45.71 -2.28
C ASP A 232 7.88 -46.37 -3.67
N MET A 233 7.74 -45.58 -4.74
CA MET A 233 7.78 -46.07 -6.11
C MET A 233 9.15 -46.66 -6.47
N THR A 234 10.24 -46.02 -6.06
CA THR A 234 11.59 -46.57 -6.28
C THR A 234 11.85 -47.83 -5.47
N LEU A 235 11.41 -47.88 -4.20
CA LEU A 235 11.49 -49.09 -3.37
C LEU A 235 10.72 -50.27 -3.98
N ASN A 236 9.51 -50.02 -4.48
CA ASN A 236 8.71 -51.03 -5.19
C ASN A 236 9.43 -51.51 -6.46
N ARG A 237 10.06 -50.60 -7.21
CA ARG A 237 10.84 -50.96 -8.40
C ARG A 237 12.08 -51.78 -8.05
N VAL A 238 12.78 -51.46 -6.97
CA VAL A 238 13.91 -52.24 -6.45
C VAL A 238 13.46 -53.66 -6.11
N ARG A 239 12.38 -53.81 -5.32
CA ARG A 239 11.83 -55.13 -4.97
C ARG A 239 11.46 -55.96 -6.20
N GLN A 240 10.85 -55.36 -7.22
CA GLN A 240 10.53 -56.06 -8.47
C GLN A 240 11.78 -56.52 -9.22
N MET A 241 12.85 -55.71 -9.21
CA MET A 241 14.13 -56.07 -9.83
C MET A 241 14.84 -57.18 -9.06
N GLU A 242 14.78 -57.16 -7.72
CA GLU A 242 15.26 -58.25 -6.87
C GLU A 242 14.53 -59.57 -7.16
N MET A 243 13.20 -59.55 -7.24
CA MET A 243 12.42 -60.76 -7.60
C MET A 243 12.78 -61.29 -9.00
N LYS A 244 12.99 -60.41 -9.99
CA LYS A 244 13.43 -60.81 -11.33
C LYS A 244 14.84 -61.38 -11.33
N LEU A 245 15.73 -60.80 -10.51
CA LEU A 245 17.10 -61.28 -10.34
C LEU A 245 17.07 -62.70 -9.78
N ASP A 246 16.32 -62.93 -8.69
CA ASP A 246 16.17 -64.25 -8.06
C ASP A 246 15.64 -65.29 -9.05
N ALA A 247 14.57 -64.97 -9.80
CA ALA A 247 14.02 -65.86 -10.82
C ALA A 247 15.02 -66.16 -11.96
N SER A 248 15.81 -65.15 -12.38
CA SER A 248 16.86 -65.36 -13.39
C SER A 248 18.00 -66.23 -12.85
N GLN A 249 18.31 -66.09 -11.57
CA GLN A 249 19.36 -66.83 -10.90
C GLN A 249 18.97 -68.31 -10.72
N GLU A 250 17.71 -68.59 -10.38
CA GLU A 250 17.14 -69.95 -10.43
C GLU A 250 17.23 -70.55 -11.84
N THR A 251 16.85 -69.79 -12.86
CA THR A 251 16.95 -70.23 -14.26
C THR A 251 18.39 -70.54 -14.66
N ILE A 252 19.36 -69.74 -14.22
CA ILE A 252 20.79 -69.99 -14.47
C ILE A 252 21.22 -71.29 -13.80
N VAL A 253 20.79 -71.56 -12.56
CA VAL A 253 21.10 -72.81 -11.85
C VAL A 253 20.52 -74.02 -12.60
N ASP A 254 19.27 -73.95 -13.07
CA ASP A 254 18.64 -75.01 -13.87
C ASP A 254 19.37 -75.24 -15.20
N GLN A 255 19.77 -74.15 -15.87
CA GLN A 255 20.55 -74.23 -17.10
C GLN A 255 21.95 -74.81 -16.84
N GLN A 256 22.61 -74.46 -15.73
CA GLN A 256 23.91 -75.04 -15.35
C GLN A 256 23.80 -76.54 -15.11
N GLN A 257 22.77 -77.00 -14.37
CA GLN A 257 22.50 -78.43 -14.19
C GLN A 257 22.24 -79.13 -15.53
N THR A 258 21.51 -78.47 -16.42
CA THR A 258 21.23 -78.99 -17.77
C THR A 258 22.51 -79.07 -18.61
N ILE A 259 23.39 -78.07 -18.52
CA ILE A 259 24.71 -78.08 -19.17
C ILE A 259 25.59 -79.19 -18.60
N GLU A 260 25.55 -79.46 -17.29
CA GLU A 260 26.28 -80.59 -16.70
C GLU A 260 25.79 -81.93 -17.26
N LYS A 261 24.49 -82.14 -17.33
CA LYS A 261 23.90 -83.34 -17.98
C LYS A 261 24.29 -83.43 -19.45
N PHE A 262 24.28 -82.33 -20.19
CA PHE A 262 24.76 -82.31 -21.58
C PHE A 262 26.26 -82.57 -21.68
N ARG A 263 27.09 -82.09 -20.75
CA ARG A 263 28.53 -82.37 -20.70
C ARG A 263 28.78 -83.83 -20.38
N GLU A 264 28.03 -84.45 -19.48
CA GLU A 264 28.10 -85.89 -19.21
C GLU A 264 27.67 -86.70 -20.43
N LEU A 265 26.55 -86.33 -21.06
CA LEU A 265 26.07 -86.97 -22.28
C LEU A 265 27.08 -86.84 -23.42
N VAL A 266 27.61 -85.64 -23.66
CA VAL A 266 28.65 -85.39 -24.68
C VAL A 266 29.92 -86.15 -24.33
N ARG A 267 30.30 -86.27 -23.06
CA ARG A 267 31.47 -87.09 -22.67
C ARG A 267 31.21 -88.58 -22.91
N GLY A 268 29.98 -89.04 -22.69
CA GLY A 268 29.52 -90.38 -23.06
C GLY A 268 29.55 -90.59 -24.57
N MET A 269 28.93 -89.71 -25.34
CA MET A 269 28.94 -89.74 -26.81
C MET A 269 30.33 -89.52 -27.38
N GLN A 270 31.23 -88.76 -26.76
CA GLN A 270 32.63 -88.63 -27.16
C GLN A 270 33.43 -89.87 -26.80
N GLY A 271 33.06 -90.58 -25.74
CA GLY A 271 33.55 -91.93 -25.45
C GLY A 271 33.12 -92.90 -26.55
N GLU A 272 31.82 -92.91 -26.88
CA GLU A 272 31.26 -93.73 -27.96
C GLU A 272 31.79 -93.32 -29.34
N ILE A 273 31.96 -92.03 -29.62
CA ILE A 273 32.60 -91.50 -30.84
C ILE A 273 34.10 -91.75 -30.80
N GLY A 274 34.74 -91.78 -29.64
CA GLY A 274 36.13 -92.21 -29.49
C GLY A 274 36.27 -93.69 -29.83
N GLU A 275 35.32 -94.52 -29.41
CA GLU A 275 35.21 -95.92 -29.81
C GLU A 275 34.81 -96.05 -31.30
N LEU A 276 33.92 -95.20 -31.81
CA LEU A 276 33.44 -95.23 -33.19
C LEU A 276 34.41 -94.58 -34.17
N ARG A 277 35.26 -93.63 -33.75
CA ARG A 277 36.42 -93.06 -34.46
C ARG A 277 37.61 -94.00 -34.35
N ALA A 278 37.83 -94.66 -33.22
CA ALA A 278 38.71 -95.83 -33.22
C ALA A 278 38.20 -96.89 -34.21
N LYS A 279 36.88 -97.01 -34.41
CA LYS A 279 36.24 -97.78 -35.49
C LYS A 279 36.05 -96.99 -36.81
N GLY A 280 36.49 -95.74 -36.90
CA GLY A 280 35.95 -94.74 -37.84
C GLY A 280 36.86 -93.54 -38.07
N GLU A 281 38.18 -93.75 -38.00
CA GLU A 281 39.20 -92.96 -38.70
C GLU A 281 38.99 -93.01 -40.23
N GLN A 282 37.92 -93.67 -40.68
CA GLN A 282 37.28 -93.41 -41.95
C GLN A 282 36.11 -92.43 -41.79
N ARG A 283 36.39 -91.19 -42.19
CA ARG A 283 35.48 -90.10 -42.62
C ARG A 283 35.30 -88.94 -41.63
N ALA A 284 36.18 -87.95 -41.85
CA ALA A 284 35.94 -86.52 -42.07
C ALA A 284 34.86 -85.76 -41.28
N ALA A 285 35.31 -84.64 -40.69
CA ALA A 285 34.79 -83.25 -40.79
C ALA A 285 33.54 -83.06 -41.68
N GLU A 286 32.58 -82.17 -41.40
CA GLU A 286 32.69 -80.75 -41.05
C GLU A 286 31.26 -80.16 -40.84
N ASP A 287 31.20 -78.84 -40.59
CA ASP A 287 30.06 -77.90 -40.81
C ASP A 287 29.09 -77.53 -39.67
N THR A 288 29.35 -76.38 -39.03
CA THR A 288 28.32 -75.41 -38.57
C THR A 288 28.91 -73.98 -38.47
N VAL A 289 28.76 -73.15 -39.51
CA VAL A 289 29.23 -71.74 -39.56
C VAL A 289 28.14 -70.66 -39.85
N PRO A 290 26.93 -70.90 -40.41
CA PRO A 290 26.07 -69.79 -40.85
C PRO A 290 25.20 -69.07 -39.78
N GLN A 291 25.05 -69.58 -38.55
CA GLN A 291 24.08 -69.00 -37.58
C GLN A 291 24.65 -67.86 -36.72
N ALA A 292 25.98 -67.77 -36.58
CA ALA A 292 26.65 -66.75 -35.75
C ALA A 292 26.64 -65.35 -36.39
N GLN A 293 26.64 -65.26 -37.72
CA GLN A 293 26.73 -63.98 -38.43
C GLN A 293 25.42 -63.17 -38.38
N ALA A 294 24.25 -63.83 -38.41
CA ALA A 294 22.95 -63.17 -38.33
C ALA A 294 22.65 -62.64 -36.90
N MET A 295 23.15 -63.30 -35.88
CA MET A 295 23.02 -62.85 -34.48
C MET A 295 23.88 -61.61 -34.20
N MET A 296 25.07 -61.54 -34.81
CA MET A 296 26.01 -60.43 -34.68
C MET A 296 25.50 -59.13 -35.35
N SER A 297 24.80 -59.23 -36.49
CA SER A 297 24.22 -58.07 -37.17
C SER A 297 23.03 -57.47 -36.40
N LEU A 298 22.15 -58.31 -35.85
CA LEU A 298 21.03 -57.87 -35.01
C LEU A 298 21.51 -57.20 -33.71
N GLN A 299 22.55 -57.75 -33.08
CA GLN A 299 23.16 -57.14 -31.89
C GLN A 299 23.79 -55.77 -32.20
N THR A 300 24.33 -55.59 -33.40
CA THR A 300 24.90 -54.31 -33.83
C THR A 300 23.81 -53.26 -34.08
N GLN A 301 22.67 -53.65 -34.67
CA GLN A 301 21.52 -52.77 -34.85
C GLN A 301 20.91 -52.33 -33.51
N LEU A 302 20.72 -53.25 -32.56
CA LEU A 302 20.22 -52.95 -31.22
C LEU A 302 21.16 -52.00 -30.44
N LYS A 303 22.47 -52.20 -30.53
CA LYS A 303 23.45 -51.27 -29.95
C LYS A 303 23.39 -49.90 -30.61
N SER A 304 23.20 -49.84 -31.93
CA SER A 304 23.08 -48.56 -32.65
C SER A 304 21.78 -47.81 -32.33
N SER A 305 20.66 -48.51 -32.10
CA SER A 305 19.40 -47.88 -31.70
C SER A 305 19.45 -47.41 -30.24
N ALA A 306 20.03 -48.21 -29.34
CA ALA A 306 20.25 -47.83 -27.95
C ALA A 306 21.16 -46.59 -27.85
N MET A 307 22.25 -46.55 -28.61
CA MET A 307 23.16 -45.39 -28.63
C MET A 307 22.49 -44.12 -29.18
N LYS A 308 21.61 -44.24 -30.19
CA LYS A 308 20.80 -43.12 -30.69
C LYS A 308 19.79 -42.63 -29.65
N GLN A 309 19.18 -43.55 -28.90
CA GLN A 309 18.25 -43.20 -27.82
C GLN A 309 18.98 -42.48 -26.69
N THR A 310 20.14 -42.98 -26.24
CA THR A 310 20.93 -42.30 -25.21
C THR A 310 21.42 -40.93 -25.67
N SER A 311 21.84 -40.79 -26.94
CA SER A 311 22.22 -39.49 -27.51
C SER A 311 21.07 -38.49 -27.46
N ARG A 312 19.86 -38.92 -27.86
CA ARG A 312 18.65 -38.10 -27.78
C ARG A 312 18.29 -37.72 -26.35
N THR A 313 18.45 -38.64 -25.41
CA THR A 313 18.21 -38.36 -23.97
C THR A 313 19.21 -37.33 -23.45
N VAL A 314 20.49 -37.44 -23.78
CA VAL A 314 21.51 -36.46 -23.37
C VAL A 314 21.23 -35.10 -23.99
N GLU A 315 20.94 -35.03 -25.30
CA GLU A 315 20.54 -33.78 -25.97
C GLU A 315 19.29 -33.15 -25.35
N PHE A 316 18.31 -33.97 -24.95
CA PHE A 316 17.11 -33.51 -24.28
C PHE A 316 17.40 -32.92 -22.90
N GLU A 317 18.21 -33.59 -22.06
CA GLU A 317 18.61 -33.07 -20.75
C GLU A 317 19.44 -31.78 -20.87
N LEU A 318 20.32 -31.68 -21.87
CA LEU A 318 21.07 -30.43 -22.14
C LEU A 318 20.13 -29.28 -22.52
N ARG A 319 19.18 -29.51 -23.44
CA ARG A 319 18.18 -28.49 -23.81
C ARG A 319 17.26 -28.12 -22.64
N LYS A 320 16.92 -29.09 -21.79
CA LYS A 320 16.13 -28.86 -20.57
C LYS A 320 16.89 -27.95 -19.60
N LEU A 321 18.18 -28.18 -19.39
CA LEU A 321 19.04 -27.32 -18.58
C LEU A 321 19.13 -25.90 -19.15
N GLU A 322 19.35 -25.76 -20.46
CA GLU A 322 19.37 -24.44 -21.13
C GLU A 322 18.04 -23.69 -20.95
N ALA A 323 16.91 -24.38 -21.10
CA ALA A 323 15.59 -23.79 -20.88
C ALA A 323 15.38 -23.38 -19.41
N GLN A 324 15.79 -24.21 -18.44
CA GLN A 324 15.73 -23.89 -17.01
C GLN A 324 16.59 -22.66 -16.67
N GLN A 325 17.82 -22.58 -17.21
CA GLN A 325 18.69 -21.42 -17.00
C GLN A 325 18.12 -20.15 -17.63
N ALA A 326 17.53 -20.24 -18.82
CA ALA A 326 16.87 -19.10 -19.46
C ALA A 326 15.66 -18.61 -18.64
N LEU A 327 14.86 -19.53 -18.09
CA LEU A 327 13.75 -19.18 -17.19
C LEU A 327 14.25 -18.51 -15.91
N GLN A 328 15.28 -19.06 -15.26
CA GLN A 328 15.90 -18.45 -14.08
C GLN A 328 16.47 -17.06 -14.39
N GLN A 329 17.11 -16.88 -15.54
CA GLN A 329 17.59 -15.58 -15.98
C GLN A 329 16.44 -14.59 -16.15
N VAL A 330 15.31 -15.00 -16.74
CA VAL A 330 14.12 -14.17 -16.88
C VAL A 330 13.54 -13.81 -15.51
N ASP A 331 13.49 -14.74 -14.56
CA ASP A 331 12.99 -14.47 -13.20
C ASP A 331 13.90 -13.50 -12.44
N LEU A 332 15.23 -13.66 -12.56
CA LEU A 332 16.18 -12.68 -12.04
C LEU A 332 15.96 -11.31 -12.68
N LEU A 333 15.74 -11.24 -14.00
CA LEU A 333 15.46 -9.97 -14.69
C LEU A 333 14.14 -9.33 -14.25
N LYS A 334 13.10 -10.12 -13.95
CA LYS A 334 11.83 -9.60 -13.42
C LYS A 334 12.02 -8.88 -12.08
N THR A 335 12.97 -9.28 -11.24
CA THR A 335 13.21 -8.60 -9.95
C THR A 335 13.72 -7.17 -10.10
N PHE A 336 14.29 -6.83 -11.25
CA PHE A 336 14.72 -5.46 -11.57
C PHE A 336 13.62 -4.60 -12.21
N MET A 337 12.45 -5.18 -12.54
CA MET A 337 11.37 -4.46 -13.20
C MET A 337 10.48 -3.74 -12.17
N PRO A 338 9.98 -2.52 -12.46
CA PRO A 338 9.04 -1.83 -11.57
C PRO A 338 7.75 -2.62 -11.38
N ASN A 339 7.08 -2.46 -10.23
CA ASN A 339 5.81 -3.12 -9.95
C ASN A 339 4.73 -2.82 -11.01
N SER A 340 4.75 -1.64 -11.63
CA SER A 340 3.84 -1.27 -12.73
C SER A 340 3.94 -2.16 -13.98
N PHE A 341 5.08 -2.84 -14.18
CA PHE A 341 5.29 -3.80 -15.27
C PHE A 341 4.55 -5.13 -15.02
N LEU A 342 4.46 -5.55 -13.75
CA LEU A 342 3.91 -6.84 -13.31
C LEU A 342 2.43 -6.80 -12.92
N VAL A 343 1.82 -5.61 -12.81
CA VAL A 343 0.38 -5.47 -12.59
C VAL A 343 -0.41 -6.19 -13.70
N SER A 344 -1.55 -6.78 -13.36
CA SER A 344 -2.45 -7.42 -14.33
C SER A 344 -2.88 -6.44 -15.43
N GLY A 345 -2.75 -6.85 -16.69
CA GLY A 345 -2.93 -5.99 -17.86
C GLY A 345 -1.78 -4.99 -18.07
N GLY A 346 -0.67 -5.17 -17.35
CA GLY A 346 0.57 -4.42 -17.51
C GLY A 346 1.40 -4.90 -18.71
N ASP A 347 2.58 -4.30 -18.86
CA ASP A 347 3.46 -4.55 -20.01
C ASP A 347 3.97 -6.01 -20.05
N TYR A 348 4.10 -6.66 -18.89
CA TYR A 348 4.44 -8.09 -18.82
C TYR A 348 3.39 -8.96 -19.50
N ASP A 349 2.10 -8.70 -19.25
CA ASP A 349 1.02 -9.48 -19.85
C ASP A 349 0.94 -9.27 -21.35
N ALA A 350 1.21 -8.06 -21.83
CA ALA A 350 1.31 -7.79 -23.26
C ALA A 350 2.46 -8.58 -23.93
N ILE A 351 3.63 -8.67 -23.29
CA ILE A 351 4.73 -9.54 -23.74
C ILE A 351 4.31 -11.01 -23.73
N GLN A 352 3.57 -11.46 -22.72
CA GLN A 352 3.07 -12.84 -22.67
C GLN A 352 2.11 -13.13 -23.81
N VAL A 353 1.23 -12.20 -24.18
CA VAL A 353 0.33 -12.32 -25.34
C VAL A 353 1.11 -12.40 -26.64
N LEU A 354 2.15 -11.57 -26.81
CA LEU A 354 3.02 -11.63 -27.98
C LEU A 354 3.70 -13.01 -28.13
N MET A 355 4.12 -13.61 -27.02
CA MET A 355 4.71 -14.95 -27.02
C MET A 355 3.68 -16.07 -27.17
N LEU A 356 2.44 -15.84 -26.72
CA LEU A 356 1.33 -16.80 -26.78
C LEU A 356 0.91 -17.11 -28.22
N LEU A 357 0.82 -16.11 -29.10
CA LEU A 357 0.33 -16.31 -30.47
C LEU A 357 1.23 -17.26 -31.30
N PRO A 358 2.57 -17.10 -31.32
CA PRO A 358 3.46 -18.08 -31.94
C PRO A 358 3.36 -19.48 -31.33
N ARG A 359 3.14 -19.60 -30.01
CA ARG A 359 2.96 -20.92 -29.36
C ARG A 359 1.70 -21.62 -29.85
N ILE A 360 0.58 -20.91 -29.99
CA ILE A 360 -0.67 -21.45 -30.52
C ILE A 360 -0.46 -21.95 -31.97
N VAL A 361 0.20 -21.16 -32.81
CA VAL A 361 0.52 -21.56 -34.20
C VAL A 361 1.38 -22.82 -34.23
N PHE A 362 2.45 -22.86 -33.43
CA PHE A 362 3.35 -24.00 -33.34
C PHE A 362 2.64 -25.28 -32.86
N LYS A 363 1.82 -25.19 -31.82
CA LYS A 363 1.04 -26.33 -31.31
C LYS A 363 0.04 -26.84 -32.34
N ALA A 364 -0.63 -25.93 -33.07
CA ALA A 364 -1.54 -26.30 -34.15
C ALA A 364 -0.80 -26.98 -35.33
N ASP A 365 0.41 -26.51 -35.68
CA ASP A 365 1.24 -27.13 -36.72
C ASP A 365 1.70 -28.53 -36.28
N LEU A 366 2.14 -28.68 -35.03
CA LEU A 366 2.55 -29.98 -34.48
C LEU A 366 1.43 -31.01 -34.53
N VAL A 367 0.21 -30.63 -34.12
CA VAL A 367 -0.97 -31.51 -34.20
C VAL A 367 -1.29 -31.85 -35.66
N THR A 368 -1.24 -30.86 -36.55
CA THR A 368 -1.49 -31.05 -37.99
C THR A 368 -0.51 -32.01 -38.64
N ASP A 369 0.80 -31.85 -38.38
CA ASP A 369 1.84 -32.69 -38.95
C ASP A 369 1.75 -34.13 -38.45
N GLN A 370 1.47 -34.29 -37.15
CA GLN A 370 1.31 -35.62 -36.56
C GLN A 370 0.03 -36.31 -37.05
N LEU A 371 -1.08 -35.59 -37.23
CA LEU A 371 -2.30 -36.12 -37.84
C LEU A 371 -2.06 -36.59 -39.29
N LYS A 372 -1.33 -35.80 -40.09
CA LYS A 372 -0.98 -36.18 -41.46
C LYS A 372 -0.13 -37.45 -41.50
N GLN A 373 0.79 -37.61 -40.55
CA GLN A 373 1.65 -38.80 -40.45
C GLN A 373 0.90 -40.04 -39.93
N GLN A 374 0.12 -39.90 -38.86
CA GLN A 374 -0.63 -41.00 -38.23
C GLN A 374 -1.65 -41.61 -39.19
N PHE A 375 -2.40 -40.77 -39.91
CA PHE A 375 -3.45 -41.21 -40.82
C PHE A 375 -3.00 -41.32 -42.28
N LYS A 376 -1.72 -41.03 -42.58
CA LYS A 376 -1.13 -41.03 -43.93
C LYS A 376 -2.01 -40.34 -44.97
N MET A 377 -2.41 -39.10 -44.67
CA MET A 377 -3.42 -38.37 -45.45
C MET A 377 -3.10 -38.27 -46.95
N ASP A 378 -1.82 -38.10 -47.30
CA ASP A 378 -1.39 -38.00 -48.70
C ASP A 378 -1.64 -39.30 -49.49
N GLU A 379 -1.48 -40.46 -48.85
CA GLU A 379 -1.78 -41.77 -49.45
C GLU A 379 -3.29 -42.01 -49.57
N ALA A 380 -4.06 -41.59 -48.56
CA ALA A 380 -5.52 -41.72 -48.52
C ALA A 380 -6.21 -40.85 -49.59
N LEU A 381 -5.79 -39.58 -49.73
CA LEU A 381 -6.30 -38.66 -50.76
C LEU A 381 -5.88 -39.08 -52.18
N GLY A 382 -4.73 -39.74 -52.34
CA GLY A 382 -4.30 -40.29 -53.63
C GLY A 382 -5.02 -41.59 -54.05
N SER A 383 -5.63 -42.31 -53.10
CA SER A 383 -6.27 -43.63 -53.33
C SER A 383 -7.76 -43.66 -52.93
N LEU A 384 -8.49 -42.57 -53.15
CA LEU A 384 -9.92 -42.45 -52.80
C LEU A 384 -10.79 -43.59 -53.35
N SER A 385 -10.45 -44.14 -54.52
CA SER A 385 -11.18 -45.26 -55.15
C SER A 385 -11.03 -46.62 -54.46
N LYS A 386 -10.07 -46.77 -53.53
CA LYS A 386 -9.81 -48.03 -52.80
C LYS A 386 -10.43 -48.05 -51.40
N LEU A 387 -10.98 -46.92 -50.93
CA LEU A 387 -11.59 -46.81 -49.62
C LEU A 387 -12.99 -47.47 -49.64
N GLN A 388 -13.23 -48.34 -48.66
CA GLN A 388 -14.53 -49.00 -48.45
C GLN A 388 -15.24 -48.38 -47.24
N ALA A 389 -16.58 -48.54 -47.18
CA ALA A 389 -17.36 -48.07 -46.05
C ALA A 389 -16.89 -48.74 -44.75
N GLY A 390 -16.52 -47.95 -43.74
CA GLY A 390 -16.04 -48.44 -42.46
C GLY A 390 -15.41 -47.34 -41.58
N PRO A 391 -14.99 -47.67 -40.35
CA PRO A 391 -14.49 -46.71 -39.36
C PRO A 391 -13.19 -46.00 -39.79
N GLN A 392 -12.47 -46.53 -40.79
CA GLN A 392 -11.29 -45.86 -41.35
C GLN A 392 -11.65 -44.58 -42.10
N VAL A 393 -12.80 -44.54 -42.80
CA VAL A 393 -13.24 -43.36 -43.54
C VAL A 393 -13.71 -42.27 -42.58
N ASP A 394 -14.42 -42.66 -41.52
CA ASP A 394 -14.89 -41.73 -40.49
C ASP A 394 -13.70 -41.08 -39.75
N GLN A 395 -12.65 -41.85 -39.42
CA GLN A 395 -11.40 -41.34 -38.83
C GLN A 395 -10.66 -40.36 -39.75
N LEU A 396 -10.61 -40.64 -41.05
CA LEU A 396 -9.99 -39.74 -42.06
C LEU A 396 -10.79 -38.44 -42.21
N VAL A 397 -12.12 -38.50 -42.18
CA VAL A 397 -13.00 -37.31 -42.21
C VAL A 397 -12.82 -36.48 -40.95
N PHE A 398 -12.75 -37.12 -39.77
CA PHE A 398 -12.47 -36.41 -38.52
C PHE A 398 -11.10 -35.70 -38.56
N ALA A 399 -10.04 -36.41 -38.93
CA ALA A 399 -8.70 -35.84 -38.95
C ALA A 399 -8.55 -34.74 -40.02
N SER A 400 -9.17 -34.87 -41.20
CA SER A 400 -9.22 -33.78 -42.19
C SER A 400 -10.05 -32.58 -41.72
N SER A 401 -11.16 -32.81 -41.01
CA SER A 401 -11.96 -31.74 -40.38
C SER A 401 -11.14 -30.98 -39.33
N LEU A 402 -10.39 -31.70 -38.50
CA LEU A 402 -9.54 -31.11 -37.48
C LEU A 402 -8.39 -30.32 -38.11
N ILE A 403 -7.72 -30.85 -39.14
CA ILE A 403 -6.68 -30.14 -39.89
C ILE A 403 -7.23 -28.84 -40.52
N TYR A 404 -8.45 -28.88 -41.07
CA TYR A 404 -9.10 -27.69 -41.61
C TYR A 404 -9.36 -26.63 -40.53
N LYS A 405 -9.95 -27.02 -39.40
CA LYS A 405 -10.21 -26.10 -38.26
C LYS A 405 -8.91 -25.52 -37.69
N LEU A 406 -7.87 -26.33 -37.55
CA LEU A 406 -6.55 -25.86 -37.10
C LEU A 406 -5.92 -24.89 -38.11
N SER A 407 -6.07 -25.15 -39.41
CA SER A 407 -5.59 -24.24 -40.46
C SER A 407 -6.31 -22.88 -40.40
N ILE A 408 -7.61 -22.85 -40.11
CA ILE A 408 -8.36 -21.59 -39.90
C ILE A 408 -7.83 -20.86 -38.67
N LEU A 409 -7.67 -21.55 -37.54
CA LEU A 409 -7.14 -20.96 -36.31
C LEU A 409 -5.75 -20.36 -36.54
N GLN A 410 -4.85 -21.09 -37.22
CA GLN A 410 -3.52 -20.60 -37.60
C GLN A 410 -3.59 -19.33 -38.44
N LEU A 411 -4.47 -19.27 -39.44
CA LEU A 411 -4.64 -18.08 -40.28
C LEU A 411 -5.08 -16.87 -39.45
N LEU A 412 -6.03 -17.05 -38.54
CA LEU A 412 -6.54 -15.96 -37.69
C LEU A 412 -5.48 -15.47 -36.71
N VAL A 413 -4.75 -16.40 -36.08
CA VAL A 413 -3.67 -16.07 -35.14
C VAL A 413 -2.50 -15.38 -35.86
N ALA A 414 -2.13 -15.85 -37.06
CA ALA A 414 -1.08 -15.22 -37.88
C ALA A 414 -1.47 -13.80 -38.34
N LYS A 415 -2.77 -13.56 -38.59
CA LYS A 415 -3.29 -12.20 -38.83
C LYS A 415 -3.18 -11.33 -37.58
N ALA A 416 -3.60 -11.83 -36.42
CA ALA A 416 -3.51 -11.11 -35.15
C ALA A 416 -2.05 -10.76 -34.79
N GLN A 417 -1.11 -11.68 -35.02
CA GLN A 417 0.31 -11.44 -34.79
C GLN A 417 0.85 -10.29 -35.66
N LYS A 418 0.52 -10.26 -36.95
CA LYS A 418 0.96 -9.16 -37.84
C LYS A 418 0.38 -7.82 -37.44
N VAL A 419 -0.88 -7.79 -37.01
CA VAL A 419 -1.49 -6.56 -36.53
C VAL A 419 -0.76 -6.07 -35.28
N LEU A 420 -0.44 -6.98 -34.34
CA LEU A 420 0.32 -6.65 -33.13
C LEU A 420 1.73 -6.13 -33.44
N ASP A 421 2.42 -6.69 -34.44
CA ASP A 421 3.75 -6.23 -34.86
C ASP A 421 3.75 -4.78 -35.39
N THR A 422 2.59 -4.30 -35.88
CA THR A 422 2.44 -2.95 -36.48
C THR A 422 1.57 -1.99 -35.66
N CYS A 423 1.01 -2.43 -34.54
CA CYS A 423 0.04 -1.64 -33.79
C CYS A 423 0.68 -0.54 -32.92
N GLU A 424 -0.13 0.45 -32.57
CA GLU A 424 0.26 1.45 -31.59
C GLU A 424 0.36 0.86 -30.18
N VAL A 425 1.25 1.44 -29.36
CA VAL A 425 1.57 0.97 -27.99
C VAL A 425 0.32 0.89 -27.10
N GLN A 426 -0.66 1.77 -27.31
CA GLN A 426 -1.92 1.76 -26.54
C GLN A 426 -2.77 0.53 -26.83
N LEU A 427 -2.91 0.15 -28.10
CA LEU A 427 -3.65 -1.05 -28.52
C LEU A 427 -2.91 -2.31 -28.06
N TYR A 428 -1.58 -2.30 -28.15
CA TYR A 428 -0.74 -3.39 -27.65
C TYR A 428 -0.94 -3.64 -26.14
N ARG A 429 -1.03 -2.58 -25.34
CA ARG A 429 -1.28 -2.70 -23.89
C ARG A 429 -2.68 -3.23 -23.58
N GLN A 430 -3.70 -2.81 -24.33
CA GLN A 430 -5.06 -3.34 -24.18
C GLN A 430 -5.12 -4.84 -24.46
N MET A 431 -4.30 -5.33 -25.39
CA MET A 431 -4.20 -6.75 -25.70
C MET A 431 -3.60 -7.57 -24.55
N GLY A 432 -2.74 -6.97 -23.71
CA GLY A 432 -2.24 -7.59 -22.48
C GLY A 432 -3.37 -7.96 -21.50
N GLY A 433 -4.42 -7.15 -21.40
CA GLY A 433 -5.58 -7.45 -20.56
C GLY A 433 -6.41 -8.66 -21.02
N LEU A 434 -6.23 -9.13 -22.26
CA LEU A 434 -6.90 -10.31 -22.81
C LEU A 434 -6.06 -11.59 -22.68
N ARG A 435 -4.94 -11.54 -21.93
CA ARG A 435 -4.02 -12.67 -21.77
C ARG A 435 -4.74 -13.94 -21.31
N ASP A 436 -5.55 -13.84 -20.25
CA ASP A 436 -6.20 -15.00 -19.65
C ASP A 436 -7.26 -15.60 -20.58
N ASP A 437 -8.01 -14.75 -21.30
CA ASP A 437 -8.98 -15.18 -22.31
C ASP A 437 -8.30 -15.96 -23.44
N LEU A 438 -7.19 -15.44 -23.96
CA LEU A 438 -6.43 -16.08 -25.05
C LEU A 438 -5.74 -17.37 -24.61
N MET A 439 -5.31 -17.45 -23.35
CA MET A 439 -4.65 -18.65 -22.80
C MET A 439 -5.57 -19.87 -22.81
N VAL A 440 -6.90 -19.69 -22.69
CA VAL A 440 -7.87 -20.78 -22.78
C VAL A 440 -7.77 -21.52 -24.12
N HIS A 441 -7.47 -20.80 -25.21
CA HIS A 441 -7.34 -21.40 -26.53
C HIS A 441 -6.03 -22.18 -26.72
N GLU A 442 -4.95 -21.76 -26.06
CA GLU A 442 -3.72 -22.55 -25.99
C GLU A 442 -3.96 -23.86 -25.21
N ARG A 443 -4.65 -23.80 -24.07
CA ARG A 443 -5.00 -24.98 -23.27
C ARG A 443 -5.85 -25.99 -24.05
N ALA A 444 -6.75 -25.52 -24.91
CA ALA A 444 -7.53 -26.40 -25.78
C ALA A 444 -6.64 -27.20 -26.75
N LEU A 445 -5.56 -26.61 -27.27
CA LEU A 445 -4.56 -27.33 -28.07
C LEU A 445 -3.72 -28.29 -27.22
N ASP A 446 -3.40 -27.93 -25.98
CA ASP A 446 -2.69 -28.83 -25.06
C ASP A 446 -3.47 -30.11 -24.78
N VAL A 447 -4.79 -30.01 -24.58
CA VAL A 447 -5.66 -31.19 -24.44
C VAL A 447 -5.59 -32.09 -25.67
N LEU A 448 -5.59 -31.52 -26.88
CA LEU A 448 -5.43 -32.31 -28.11
C LEU A 448 -4.05 -32.99 -28.17
N ILE A 449 -2.99 -32.28 -27.82
CA ILE A 449 -1.63 -32.84 -27.78
C ILE A 449 -1.53 -33.99 -26.76
N GLU A 450 -2.18 -33.87 -25.59
CA GLU A 450 -2.22 -34.94 -24.60
C GLU A 450 -2.99 -36.16 -25.09
N LEU A 451 -4.16 -35.96 -25.73
CA LEU A 451 -4.93 -37.04 -26.34
C LEU A 451 -4.13 -37.73 -27.45
N MET A 452 -3.36 -36.98 -28.24
CA MET A 452 -2.46 -37.54 -29.24
C MET A 452 -1.34 -38.38 -28.63
N LYS A 453 -0.71 -37.92 -27.53
CA LYS A 453 0.31 -38.69 -26.81
C LYS A 453 -0.22 -40.02 -26.25
N LYS A 454 -1.51 -40.06 -25.91
CA LYS A 454 -2.21 -41.25 -25.41
C LYS A 454 -2.80 -42.13 -26.52
N GLU A 455 -2.64 -41.74 -27.80
CA GLU A 455 -3.26 -42.41 -28.96
C GLU A 455 -4.81 -42.48 -28.88
N GLN A 456 -5.44 -41.51 -28.21
CA GLN A 456 -6.88 -41.44 -27.94
C GLN A 456 -7.60 -40.35 -28.75
N LEU A 457 -6.93 -39.81 -29.78
CA LEU A 457 -7.54 -38.79 -30.63
C LEU A 457 -8.42 -39.46 -31.70
N ASP A 458 -9.70 -39.68 -31.34
CA ASP A 458 -10.70 -40.33 -32.19
C ASP A 458 -11.87 -39.39 -32.55
N GLU A 459 -12.81 -39.89 -33.35
CA GLU A 459 -14.01 -39.18 -33.81
C GLU A 459 -14.91 -38.68 -32.67
N GLY A 460 -14.80 -39.26 -31.47
CA GLY A 460 -15.61 -38.94 -30.30
C GLY A 460 -15.13 -37.69 -29.57
N VAL A 461 -13.93 -37.18 -29.89
CA VAL A 461 -13.35 -36.03 -29.18
C VAL A 461 -14.09 -34.74 -29.56
N PRO A 462 -14.66 -34.00 -28.58
CA PRO A 462 -15.37 -32.77 -28.86
C PRO A 462 -14.39 -31.66 -29.27
N LEU A 463 -14.55 -31.13 -30.49
CA LEU A 463 -13.72 -30.05 -31.05
C LEU A 463 -14.14 -28.64 -30.61
N HIS A 464 -15.04 -28.54 -29.63
CA HIS A 464 -15.67 -27.29 -29.22
C HIS A 464 -14.67 -26.23 -28.71
N GLY A 465 -13.56 -26.66 -28.09
CA GLY A 465 -12.50 -25.75 -27.64
C GLY A 465 -11.81 -25.01 -28.79
N ILE A 466 -11.59 -25.69 -29.92
CA ILE A 466 -10.98 -25.11 -31.13
C ILE A 466 -11.99 -24.21 -31.86
N GLU A 467 -13.25 -24.64 -31.96
CA GLU A 467 -14.32 -23.82 -32.56
C GLU A 467 -14.53 -22.51 -31.79
N LYS A 468 -14.56 -22.57 -30.45
CA LYS A 468 -14.58 -21.36 -29.61
C LYS A 468 -13.36 -20.48 -29.84
N GLY A 469 -12.18 -21.06 -30.02
CA GLY A 469 -10.96 -20.33 -30.37
C GLY A 469 -11.09 -19.59 -31.69
N ILE A 470 -11.57 -20.26 -32.73
CA ILE A 470 -11.81 -19.65 -34.04
C ILE A 470 -12.77 -18.47 -33.90
N SER A 471 -13.93 -18.65 -33.27
CA SER A 471 -14.90 -17.58 -33.09
C SER A 471 -14.37 -16.42 -32.25
N HIS A 472 -13.56 -16.69 -31.23
CA HIS A 472 -12.96 -15.63 -30.40
C HIS A 472 -11.93 -14.82 -31.18
N PHE A 473 -11.03 -15.46 -31.94
CA PHE A 473 -10.06 -14.75 -32.78
C PHE A 473 -10.73 -14.02 -33.95
N GLU A 474 -11.80 -14.54 -34.52
CA GLU A 474 -12.63 -13.83 -35.50
C GLU A 474 -13.23 -12.56 -34.90
N HIS A 475 -13.87 -12.66 -33.72
CA HIS A 475 -14.43 -11.52 -33.03
C HIS A 475 -13.36 -10.51 -32.62
N LEU A 476 -12.20 -10.96 -32.14
CA LEU A 476 -11.09 -10.09 -31.76
C LEU A 476 -10.58 -9.29 -32.96
N LEU A 477 -10.40 -9.94 -34.10
CA LEU A 477 -10.00 -9.29 -35.35
C LEU A 477 -11.07 -8.30 -35.86
N GLN A 478 -12.36 -8.63 -35.73
CA GLN A 478 -13.48 -7.80 -36.20
C GLN A 478 -13.90 -6.67 -35.26
N SER A 479 -13.58 -6.75 -33.97
CA SER A 479 -14.03 -5.75 -32.98
C SER A 479 -12.94 -4.77 -32.59
N ARG A 480 -11.69 -5.23 -32.45
CA ARG A 480 -10.60 -4.42 -31.89
C ARG A 480 -9.46 -4.14 -32.86
N LEU A 481 -9.32 -4.94 -33.92
CA LEU A 481 -8.17 -4.86 -34.84
C LEU A 481 -8.55 -4.44 -36.28
N VAL A 482 -9.76 -3.89 -36.48
CA VAL A 482 -10.27 -3.48 -37.81
C VAL A 482 -9.50 -2.30 -38.40
N GLU A 483 -9.03 -1.38 -37.56
CA GLU A 483 -8.43 -0.12 -38.01
C GLU A 483 -6.99 -0.28 -38.52
N VAL A 484 -6.33 -1.38 -38.16
CA VAL A 484 -4.95 -1.69 -38.55
C VAL A 484 -4.99 -2.89 -39.49
N ASN A 485 -5.27 -2.66 -40.78
CA ASN A 485 -5.23 -3.69 -41.81
C ASN A 485 -3.89 -3.60 -42.56
N PRO A 486 -2.84 -4.33 -42.14
CA PRO A 486 -1.56 -4.31 -42.84
C PRO A 486 -1.69 -4.92 -44.23
N ASP A 487 -0.87 -4.44 -45.18
CA ASP A 487 -0.86 -4.94 -46.55
C ASP A 487 -0.72 -6.47 -46.60
N PRO A 488 -1.43 -7.16 -47.51
CA PRO A 488 -1.41 -8.61 -47.61
C PRO A 488 -0.01 -9.09 -48.02
N SER A 489 0.72 -9.63 -47.05
CA SER A 489 2.03 -10.24 -47.27
C SER A 489 1.92 -11.59 -48.01
N PRO A 490 2.95 -12.01 -48.78
CA PRO A 490 2.97 -13.31 -49.47
C PRO A 490 2.72 -14.51 -48.55
N ARG A 491 3.09 -14.40 -47.27
CA ARG A 491 2.84 -15.42 -46.24
C ARG A 491 1.34 -15.57 -45.93
N GLN A 492 0.60 -14.46 -45.79
CA GLN A 492 -0.87 -14.51 -45.57
C GLN A 492 -1.58 -15.22 -46.72
N LEU A 493 -1.13 -14.98 -47.96
CA LEU A 493 -1.70 -15.65 -49.13
C LEU A 493 -1.44 -17.16 -49.06
N GLY A 494 -0.24 -17.58 -48.64
CA GLY A 494 0.10 -18.98 -48.40
C GLY A 494 -0.79 -19.64 -47.34
N ASP A 495 -1.09 -18.94 -46.24
CA ASP A 495 -1.96 -19.44 -45.17
C ASP A 495 -3.42 -19.57 -45.64
N VAL A 496 -3.91 -18.59 -46.42
CA VAL A 496 -5.25 -18.68 -47.05
C VAL A 496 -5.32 -19.85 -48.02
N VAL A 497 -4.30 -20.07 -48.84
CA VAL A 497 -4.23 -21.23 -49.74
C VAL A 497 -4.24 -22.55 -48.96
N ARG A 498 -3.52 -22.63 -47.83
CA ARG A 498 -3.53 -23.81 -46.94
C ARG A 498 -4.93 -24.11 -46.39
N VAL A 499 -5.67 -23.08 -45.97
CA VAL A 499 -7.06 -23.24 -45.51
C VAL A 499 -7.96 -23.74 -46.65
N MET A 500 -7.79 -23.20 -47.86
CA MET A 500 -8.57 -23.64 -49.03
C MET A 500 -8.28 -25.09 -49.42
N ILE A 501 -7.01 -25.51 -49.39
CA ILE A 501 -6.60 -26.90 -49.69
C ILE A 501 -7.16 -27.85 -48.64
N SER A 502 -6.91 -27.59 -47.34
CA SER A 502 -7.41 -28.44 -46.25
C SER A 502 -8.94 -28.52 -46.21
N GLY A 503 -9.64 -27.43 -46.55
CA GLY A 503 -11.08 -27.42 -46.69
C GLY A 503 -11.57 -28.24 -47.88
N ALA A 504 -10.88 -28.19 -49.03
CA ALA A 504 -11.18 -29.01 -50.19
C ALA A 504 -10.96 -30.51 -49.92
N ASP A 505 -9.88 -30.86 -49.21
CA ASP A 505 -9.58 -32.24 -48.79
C ASP A 505 -10.67 -32.78 -47.86
N PHE A 506 -11.07 -31.99 -46.86
CA PHE A 506 -12.18 -32.32 -45.96
C PHE A 506 -13.49 -32.54 -46.71
N LEU A 507 -13.89 -31.61 -47.58
CA LEU A 507 -15.13 -31.74 -48.37
C LEU A 507 -15.09 -32.96 -49.30
N THR A 508 -13.92 -33.28 -49.87
CA THR A 508 -13.74 -34.45 -50.74
C THR A 508 -13.95 -35.76 -49.97
N LEU A 509 -13.38 -35.86 -48.77
CA LEU A 509 -13.53 -37.03 -47.89
C LEU A 509 -14.95 -37.14 -47.34
N ASP A 510 -15.59 -36.04 -46.97
CA ASP A 510 -16.97 -36.05 -46.47
C ASP A 510 -17.99 -36.40 -47.57
N MET A 511 -17.80 -35.90 -48.80
CA MET A 511 -18.61 -36.34 -49.95
C MET A 511 -18.42 -37.83 -50.26
N LEU A 512 -17.20 -38.37 -50.10
CA LEU A 512 -16.93 -39.79 -50.27
C LEU A 512 -17.63 -40.62 -49.18
N ARG A 513 -17.57 -40.18 -47.92
CA ARG A 513 -18.31 -40.78 -46.80
C ARG A 513 -19.81 -40.82 -47.08
N LEU A 514 -20.40 -39.70 -47.49
CA LEU A 514 -21.83 -39.62 -47.83
C LEU A 514 -22.21 -40.53 -49.01
N ARG A 515 -21.35 -40.66 -50.03
CA ARG A 515 -21.57 -41.59 -51.15
C ARG A 515 -21.49 -43.06 -50.73
N LEU A 516 -20.62 -43.40 -49.80
CA LEU A 516 -20.49 -44.76 -49.26
C LEU A 516 -21.64 -45.13 -48.33
N LEU A 517 -22.24 -44.14 -47.64
CA LEU A 517 -23.43 -44.32 -46.78
C LEU A 517 -24.75 -44.29 -47.56
N ALA A 518 -24.81 -43.58 -48.69
CA ALA A 518 -25.98 -43.57 -49.55
C ALA A 518 -26.16 -44.96 -50.18
N PRO A 519 -27.28 -45.68 -49.91
CA PRO A 519 -27.54 -46.93 -50.59
C PRO A 519 -27.65 -46.63 -52.09
N VAL A 520 -26.88 -47.37 -52.90
CA VAL A 520 -27.05 -47.35 -54.36
C VAL A 520 -28.47 -47.82 -54.65
N SER A 521 -29.40 -46.89 -54.84
CA SER A 521 -30.71 -47.17 -55.39
C SER A 521 -30.51 -47.54 -56.86
N THR A 522 -30.18 -48.81 -57.09
CA THR A 522 -30.28 -49.43 -58.40
C THR A 522 -31.75 -49.47 -58.81
N HIS A 523 -32.29 -48.35 -59.32
CA HIS A 523 -33.41 -48.40 -60.23
C HIS A 523 -32.88 -48.98 -61.55
N HIS A 524 -32.85 -50.31 -61.64
CA HIS A 524 -33.02 -50.99 -62.92
C HIS A 524 -34.50 -50.84 -63.30
N CYS A 525 -34.84 -49.78 -64.03
CA CYS A 525 -36.04 -49.82 -64.87
C CYS A 525 -35.72 -50.71 -66.06
N SER A 526 -36.48 -51.79 -66.17
CA SER A 526 -36.55 -52.70 -67.31
C SER A 526 -37.15 -52.01 -68.53
#